data_AF-A0A7C5ZCX1-F1
#
_entry.id   AF-A0A7C5ZCX1-F1
#
_cell.length_a   1.000
_cell.length_b   1.000
_cell.length_c   1.000
_cell.angle_alpha   90.00
_cell.angle_beta   90.00
_cell.angle_gamma   90.00
#
_symmetry.space_group_name_H-M   'P 1'
#
loop_
_entity.id
_entity.type
_entity.pdbx_description
1 polymer ?
#
loop_
_entity_poly.entity_id
_entity_poly.type
_entity_poly.pdbx_seq_one_letter_code
_entity_poly.pdbx_strand_id
1 'polypeptide(L)'
;MDQTFKNRIEKFKDRVRMMQDVEDTEKIKQTAEILQGMHFNPTLLFRTENFLFFTREDLLKEIDRAASLKTGDLRKRGIEAEDTETFKLNHISLLVYHYRLLLRLRKDEPEAWDEINELYEDD
;
A
#
# COMPACT_ATOMS: atom_id res chain seq x y z
N MET A 1 12.95 -9.88 16.73
CA MET A 1 12.88 -9.08 15.49
C MET A 1 14.30 -8.73 15.11
N ASP A 2 14.75 -9.28 13.98
CA ASP A 2 16.12 -9.14 13.49
C ASP A 2 16.47 -7.66 13.20
N GLN A 3 17.74 -7.29 13.40
CA GLN A 3 18.25 -5.97 13.04
C GLN A 3 18.15 -5.73 11.53
N THR A 4 18.34 -6.77 10.71
CA THR A 4 18.15 -6.69 9.25
C THR A 4 16.71 -6.31 8.90
N PHE A 5 15.74 -6.95 9.56
CA PHE A 5 14.32 -6.66 9.36
C PHE A 5 14.01 -5.20 9.72
N LYS A 6 14.41 -4.74 10.90
CA LYS A 6 14.19 -3.34 11.33
C LYS A 6 14.79 -2.34 10.34
N ASN A 7 16.01 -2.59 9.88
CA ASN A 7 16.66 -1.73 8.89
C ASN A 7 15.90 -1.69 7.55
N ARG A 8 15.30 -2.81 7.12
CA ARG A 8 14.46 -2.85 5.91
C ARG A 8 13.15 -2.08 6.11
N ILE A 9 12.53 -2.15 7.28
CA ILE A 9 11.33 -1.36 7.62
C ILE A 9 11.64 0.13 7.54
N GLU A 10 12.71 0.61 8.17
CA GLU A 10 13.08 2.03 8.10
C GLU A 10 13.38 2.48 6.67
N LYS A 11 14.03 1.65 5.85
CA LYS A 11 14.20 1.96 4.41
C LYS A 11 12.88 2.16 3.68
N PHE A 12 11.84 1.39 4.00
CA PHE A 12 10.51 1.63 3.42
C PHE A 12 9.90 2.95 3.91
N LYS A 13 10.01 3.24 5.21
CA LYS A 13 9.51 4.49 5.79
C LYS A 13 10.23 5.71 5.21
N ASP A 14 11.54 5.63 5.00
CA ASP A 14 12.33 6.69 4.36
C ASP A 14 11.89 6.92 2.92
N ARG A 15 11.67 5.85 2.14
CA ARG A 15 11.12 5.98 0.78
C ARG A 15 9.76 6.69 0.80
N VAL A 16 8.88 6.33 1.72
CA VAL A 16 7.56 6.97 1.88
C VAL A 16 7.68 8.44 2.29
N ARG A 17 8.60 8.78 3.20
CA ARG A 17 8.86 10.17 3.62
C ARG A 17 9.39 11.03 2.46
N MET A 18 10.15 10.43 1.54
CA MET A 18 10.69 11.12 0.36
C MET A 18 9.67 11.25 -0.78
N MET A 19 8.53 10.56 -0.73
CA MET A 19 7.48 10.73 -1.74
C MET A 19 6.83 12.11 -1.59
N GLN A 20 6.70 12.81 -2.71
CA GLN A 20 5.90 14.02 -2.76
C GLN A 20 4.42 13.63 -2.71
N ASP A 21 3.84 13.82 -1.53
CA ASP A 21 2.45 13.50 -1.24
C ASP A 21 1.49 14.51 -1.88
N VAL A 22 0.23 14.11 -2.00
CA VAL A 22 -0.89 15.01 -2.35
C VAL A 22 -1.71 15.20 -1.08
N GLU A 23 -1.54 16.33 -0.40
CA GLU A 23 -2.23 16.64 0.85
C GLU A 23 -3.65 17.22 0.62
N ASP A 24 -4.04 17.38 -0.65
CA ASP A 24 -5.40 17.76 -1.04
C ASP A 24 -6.38 16.61 -0.78
N THR A 25 -7.17 16.78 0.28
CA THR A 25 -8.17 15.80 0.71
C THR A 25 -9.27 15.58 -0.32
N GLU A 26 -9.63 16.62 -1.09
CA GLU A 26 -10.64 16.50 -2.12
C GLU A 26 -10.10 15.67 -3.29
N LYS A 27 -8.83 15.90 -3.67
CA LYS A 27 -8.18 15.09 -4.70
C LYS A 27 -8.04 13.62 -4.29
N ILE A 28 -7.65 13.35 -3.05
CA ILE A 28 -7.60 11.99 -2.50
C ILE A 28 -8.97 11.31 -2.63
N LYS A 29 -10.03 12.01 -2.20
CA LYS A 29 -11.39 11.48 -2.22
C LYS A 29 -11.88 11.20 -3.64
N GLN A 30 -11.72 12.17 -4.55
CA GLN A 30 -12.13 12.02 -5.96
C GLN A 30 -11.45 10.83 -6.63
N THR A 31 -10.12 10.71 -6.49
CA THR A 31 -9.38 9.57 -7.04
C THR A 31 -9.86 8.25 -6.43
N ALA A 32 -10.11 8.21 -5.12
CA ALA A 32 -10.60 7.01 -4.45
C ALA A 32 -12.01 6.60 -4.95
N GLU A 33 -12.91 7.56 -5.14
CA GLU A 33 -14.27 7.31 -5.65
C GLU A 33 -14.26 6.78 -7.08
N ILE A 34 -13.39 7.32 -7.96
CA ILE A 34 -13.21 6.82 -9.33
C ILE A 34 -12.74 5.36 -9.30
N LEU A 35 -11.66 5.08 -8.53
CA LEU A 35 -11.12 3.72 -8.41
C LEU A 35 -12.13 2.74 -7.82
N GLN A 36 -12.94 3.16 -6.85
CA GLN A 36 -14.04 2.34 -6.33
C GLN A 36 -15.10 2.04 -7.38
N GLY A 37 -15.45 3.01 -8.23
CA GLY A 37 -16.37 2.84 -9.35
C GLY A 37 -15.85 1.84 -10.40
N MET A 38 -14.53 1.77 -10.57
CA MET A 38 -13.85 0.78 -11.41
C MET A 38 -13.68 -0.59 -10.73
N HIS A 39 -14.18 -0.76 -9.50
CA HIS A 39 -13.91 -1.93 -8.67
C HIS A 39 -12.42 -2.24 -8.48
N PHE A 40 -11.57 -1.21 -8.55
CA PHE A 40 -10.13 -1.35 -8.36
C PHE A 40 -9.82 -1.94 -6.99
N ASN A 41 -9.05 -3.03 -6.98
CA ASN A 41 -8.61 -3.68 -5.77
C ASN A 41 -7.08 -3.89 -5.81
N PRO A 42 -6.30 -3.19 -4.97
CA PRO A 42 -4.86 -3.35 -4.97
C PRO A 42 -4.47 -4.76 -4.53
N THR A 43 -3.61 -5.42 -5.32
CA THR A 43 -3.09 -6.75 -4.99
C THR A 43 -2.18 -6.68 -3.76
N LEU A 44 -2.76 -6.98 -2.59
CA LEU A 44 -2.09 -7.00 -1.29
C LEU A 44 -2.16 -8.41 -0.68
N LEU A 45 -1.10 -8.79 0.05
CA LEU A 45 -1.04 -10.13 0.69
C LEU A 45 -2.05 -10.32 1.84
N PHE A 46 -2.55 -9.23 2.41
CA PHE A 46 -3.67 -9.26 3.33
C PHE A 46 -4.43 -7.94 3.26
N ARG A 47 -5.69 -7.96 3.72
CA ARG A 47 -6.58 -6.82 3.67
C ARG A 47 -6.01 -5.63 4.44
N THR A 48 -5.95 -4.49 3.74
CA THR A 48 -5.68 -3.17 4.29
C THR A 48 -6.90 -2.30 3.99
N GLU A 49 -7.66 -1.99 5.03
CA GLU A 49 -8.92 -1.25 4.88
C GLU A 49 -8.65 0.21 4.53
N ASN A 50 -9.53 0.78 3.71
CA ASN A 50 -9.49 2.19 3.30
C ASN A 50 -8.19 2.63 2.62
N PHE A 51 -7.44 1.68 2.03
CA PHE A 51 -6.15 1.95 1.40
C PHE A 51 -6.21 3.09 0.36
N LEU A 52 -7.28 3.17 -0.43
CA LEU A 52 -7.45 4.21 -1.46
C LEU A 52 -7.48 5.65 -0.89
N PHE A 53 -7.84 5.80 0.39
CA PHE A 53 -7.90 7.07 1.10
C PHE A 53 -6.63 7.39 1.90
N PHE A 54 -5.63 6.51 1.90
CA PHE A 54 -4.45 6.71 2.72
C PHE A 54 -3.74 8.01 2.37
N THR A 55 -3.32 8.73 3.40
CA THR A 55 -2.28 9.75 3.35
C THR A 55 -0.91 9.11 3.57
N ARG A 56 0.18 9.89 3.42
CA ARG A 56 1.53 9.43 3.76
C ARG A 56 1.60 8.98 5.23
N GLU A 57 0.92 9.69 6.13
CA GLU A 57 0.87 9.32 7.54
C GLU A 57 0.15 8.00 7.77
N ASP A 58 -0.96 7.75 7.08
CA ASP A 58 -1.70 6.50 7.19
C ASP A 58 -0.87 5.33 6.66
N LEU A 59 -0.16 5.51 5.55
CA LEU A 59 0.77 4.50 5.06
C LEU A 59 1.89 4.20 6.06
N LEU A 60 2.49 5.22 6.68
CA LEU A 60 3.54 5.03 7.69
C LEU A 60 3.01 4.26 8.90
N LYS A 61 1.81 4.58 9.37
CA LYS A 61 1.12 3.84 10.45
C LYS A 61 0.81 2.40 10.04
N GLU A 62 0.38 2.18 8.81
CA GLU A 62 0.11 0.85 8.28
C GLU A 62 1.38 0.00 8.17
N ILE A 63 2.51 0.58 7.75
CA ILE A 63 3.82 -0.09 7.74
C ILE A 63 4.18 -0.56 9.15
N ASP A 64 4.04 0.30 10.15
CA ASP A 64 4.30 -0.06 11.55
C ASP A 64 3.34 -1.15 12.05
N ARG A 65 2.05 -1.05 11.68
CA ARG A 65 1.05 -2.08 11.99
C ARG A 65 1.43 -3.43 11.38
N ALA A 66 1.72 -3.46 10.08
CA ALA A 66 2.12 -4.68 9.36
C ALA A 66 3.39 -5.30 9.94
N ALA A 67 4.40 -4.48 10.26
CA ALA A 67 5.65 -4.94 10.86
C ALA A 67 5.44 -5.56 12.25
N SER A 68 4.51 -5.02 13.04
CA SER A 68 4.22 -5.47 14.41
C SER A 68 3.35 -6.73 14.52
N LEU A 69 2.70 -7.16 13.44
CA LEU A 69 1.87 -8.39 13.42
C LEU A 69 2.67 -9.59 13.93
N LYS A 70 2.15 -10.36 14.88
CA LYS A 70 2.83 -11.59 15.32
C LYS A 70 2.47 -12.74 14.38
N THR A 71 3.30 -13.79 14.34
CA THR A 71 3.00 -15.02 13.58
C THR A 71 1.62 -15.59 13.95
N GLY A 72 1.24 -15.52 15.23
CA GLY A 72 -0.11 -15.92 15.68
C GLY A 72 -1.24 -15.09 15.07
N ASP A 73 -1.03 -13.79 14.84
CA ASP A 73 -2.03 -12.92 14.21
C ASP A 73 -2.19 -13.22 12.72
N LEU A 74 -1.10 -13.57 12.04
CA LEU A 74 -1.13 -14.02 10.64
C LEU A 74 -1.86 -15.37 10.52
N ARG A 75 -1.58 -16.32 11.41
CA ARG A 75 -2.27 -17.62 11.42
C ARG A 75 -3.77 -17.49 11.65
N LYS A 76 -4.20 -16.61 12.56
CA LYS A 76 -5.63 -16.30 12.77
C LYS A 76 -6.32 -15.73 11.53
N ARG A 77 -5.56 -15.17 10.59
CA ARG A 77 -6.02 -14.67 9.29
C ARG A 77 -5.91 -15.72 8.18
N GLY A 78 -5.58 -16.98 8.51
CA GLY A 78 -5.40 -18.07 7.54
C GLY A 78 -4.07 -18.00 6.78
N ILE A 79 -3.10 -17.20 7.24
CA ILE A 79 -1.82 -17.03 6.58
C ILE A 79 -0.77 -17.91 7.27
N GLU A 80 -0.35 -18.95 6.57
CA GLU A 80 0.75 -19.83 6.98
C GLU A 80 2.02 -19.46 6.22
N ALA A 81 2.84 -18.59 6.82
CA ALA A 81 4.14 -18.22 6.28
C ALA A 81 5.25 -18.83 7.14
N GLU A 82 6.11 -19.65 6.52
CA GLU A 82 7.31 -20.20 7.18
C GLU A 82 8.26 -19.08 7.61
N ASP A 83 8.51 -18.12 6.72
CA ASP A 83 9.21 -16.88 7.04
C ASP A 83 8.23 -15.69 7.16
N THR A 84 7.78 -15.47 8.40
CA THR A 84 6.89 -14.36 8.75
C THR A 84 7.52 -13.00 8.49
N GLU A 85 8.83 -12.83 8.66
CA GLU A 85 9.50 -11.54 8.48
C GLU A 85 9.57 -11.19 6.99
N THR A 86 9.99 -12.12 6.13
CA THR A 86 9.97 -11.93 4.67
C THR A 86 8.55 -11.69 4.15
N PHE A 87 7.56 -12.42 4.64
CA PHE A 87 6.16 -12.22 4.26
C PHE A 87 5.68 -10.78 4.54
N LYS A 88 5.97 -10.24 5.74
CA LYS A 88 5.63 -8.85 6.08
C LYS A 88 6.34 -7.85 5.19
N LEU A 89 7.62 -8.07 4.90
CA LEU A 89 8.40 -7.19 4.03
C LEU A 89 7.85 -7.16 2.61
N ASN A 90 7.38 -8.29 2.09
CA ASN A 90 6.73 -8.37 0.80
C ASN A 90 5.39 -7.62 0.80
N HIS A 91 4.57 -7.79 1.83
CA HIS A 91 3.34 -7.04 1.98
C HIS A 91 3.60 -5.52 2.03
N ILE A 92 4.57 -5.08 2.83
CA ILE A 92 4.95 -3.66 2.93
C ILE A 92 5.48 -3.14 1.60
N SER A 93 6.24 -3.94 0.86
CA SER A 93 6.69 -3.56 -0.49
C SER A 93 5.52 -3.30 -1.44
N LEU A 94 4.47 -4.13 -1.37
CA LEU A 94 3.25 -3.95 -2.18
C LEU A 94 2.48 -2.70 -1.74
N LEU A 95 2.34 -2.44 -0.43
CA LEU A 95 1.72 -1.21 0.09
C LEU A 95 2.42 0.04 -0.47
N VAL A 96 3.76 0.08 -0.40
CA VAL A 96 4.55 1.21 -0.91
C VAL A 96 4.46 1.35 -2.43
N TYR A 97 4.42 0.23 -3.16
CA TYR A 97 4.25 0.23 -4.61
C TYR A 97 2.88 0.81 -5.02
N HIS A 98 1.79 0.28 -4.46
CA HIS A 98 0.44 0.72 -4.76
C HIS A 98 0.18 2.16 -4.28
N TYR A 99 0.80 2.58 -3.17
CA TYR A 99 0.67 3.96 -2.72
C TYR A 99 1.33 4.92 -3.69
N ARG A 100 2.49 4.56 -4.24
CA ARG A 100 3.13 5.36 -5.29
C ARG A 100 2.23 5.47 -6.53
N LEU A 101 1.52 4.40 -6.90
CA LEU A 101 0.53 4.47 -7.99
C LEU A 101 -0.62 5.43 -7.63
N LEU A 102 -1.18 5.35 -6.42
CA LEU A 102 -2.18 6.30 -5.95
C LEU A 102 -1.70 7.76 -6.02
N LEU A 103 -0.44 8.04 -5.66
CA LEU A 103 0.11 9.39 -5.78
C LEU A 103 0.15 9.88 -7.22
N ARG A 104 0.52 9.03 -8.17
CA ARG A 104 0.56 9.37 -9.60
C ARG A 104 -0.86 9.68 -10.12
N LEU A 105 -1.83 8.82 -9.77
CA LEU A 105 -3.24 9.02 -10.11
C LEU A 105 -3.81 10.32 -9.51
N ARG A 106 -3.50 10.62 -8.24
CA ARG A 106 -3.88 11.87 -7.57
C ARG A 106 -3.21 13.10 -8.16
N LYS A 107 -2.09 12.94 -8.87
CA LYS A 107 -1.41 14.03 -9.61
C LYS A 107 -1.92 14.16 -11.05
N ASP A 108 -2.93 13.39 -11.43
CA ASP A 108 -3.45 13.32 -12.79
C ASP A 108 -2.37 12.97 -13.82
N GLU A 109 -1.39 12.14 -13.45
CA GLU A 109 -0.42 11.61 -14.40
C GLU A 109 -1.15 10.72 -15.43
N PRO A 110 -1.22 11.10 -16.72
CA PRO A 110 -2.00 10.36 -17.72
C PRO A 110 -1.55 8.90 -17.83
N GLU A 111 -0.24 8.66 -17.80
CA GLU A 111 0.32 7.31 -17.95
C GLU A 111 -0.06 6.38 -16.79
N ALA A 112 -0.39 6.94 -15.62
CA ALA A 112 -0.87 6.13 -14.49
C ALA A 112 -2.34 5.73 -14.67
N TRP A 113 -3.14 6.61 -15.27
CA TRP A 113 -4.53 6.30 -15.63
C TRP A 113 -4.59 5.30 -16.78
N ASP A 114 -3.72 5.41 -17.78
CA ASP A 114 -3.60 4.43 -18.85
C ASP A 114 -3.25 3.03 -18.29
N GLU A 115 -2.28 2.94 -17.37
CA GLU A 115 -1.91 1.69 -16.69
C GLU A 115 -3.10 1.05 -15.94
N ILE A 116 -3.94 1.86 -15.28
CA ILE A 116 -5.13 1.36 -14.59
C ILE A 116 -6.22 0.95 -15.58
N ASN A 117 -6.48 1.75 -16.61
CA ASN A 117 -7.50 1.46 -17.61
C ASN A 117 -7.16 0.18 -18.38
N GLU A 118 -5.91 0.01 -18.84
CA GLU A 118 -5.47 -1.21 -19.50
C GLU A 118 -5.69 -2.47 -18.63
N LEU A 119 -5.47 -2.36 -17.32
CA LEU A 119 -5.66 -3.49 -16.40
C LEU A 119 -7.13 -3.85 -16.13
N TYR A 120 -8.08 -2.93 -16.37
CA TYR A 120 -9.49 -3.07 -16.00
C TYR A 120 -10.49 -2.92 -17.16
N GLU A 121 -10.05 -2.51 -18.36
CA GLU A 121 -10.85 -2.44 -19.59
C GLU A 121 -10.84 -3.77 -20.38
N ASP A 122 -9.93 -4.71 -20.05
CA ASP A 122 -9.81 -6.02 -20.70
C ASP A 122 -10.77 -7.11 -20.15
N ASP A 123 -11.74 -6.75 -19.28
CA ASP A 123 -12.78 -7.64 -18.70
C ASP A 123 -14.17 -7.50 -19.39
#